data_AF-A0A848HXF3-F1
#
_entry.id   AF-A0A848HXF3-F1
#
_cell.length_a   1.000
_cell.length_b   1.000
_cell.length_c   1.000
_cell.angle_alpha   90.00
_cell.angle_beta   90.00
_cell.angle_gamma   90.00
#
_symmetry.space_group_name_H-M   'P 1'
#
loop_
_entity.id
_entity.type
_entity.pdbx_description
1 polymer ?
#
loop_
_entity_poly.entity_id
_entity_poly.type
_entity_poly.pdbx_seq_one_letter_code
_entity_poly.pdbx_strand_id
1 'polypeptide(L)'
;MGERPHFRKPTEAEHAEAARQARQDRYARQRSAGGRIAALDKLHAQLVDDAQLYESDELQDQRDAVAHALLAVADFLKAQGFANATLAPLMRPVAALAERENNSLDLMFAQRARGGRPKATLADHERTGILAALAEGWLRTHPGDDMTQSDKLSAAARKMKGRWFGTVTRAQLETARELVSQEAKDHPAASHATMVYGWFVRTAEMFGADNAFPIMVRFFNDQKMPFGAGEGGILKTPRVSPTEDS
;
A
#
# COMPACT_ATOMS: atom_id res chain seq x y z
N MET A 1 41.20 -26.29 -36.06
CA MET A 1 39.87 -26.27 -36.71
C MET A 1 38.96 -27.14 -35.86
N GLY A 2 37.99 -26.55 -35.16
CA GLY A 2 37.01 -27.31 -34.37
C GLY A 2 35.90 -27.83 -35.26
N GLU A 3 35.69 -29.14 -35.28
CA GLU A 3 34.54 -29.76 -35.95
C GLU A 3 33.25 -29.22 -35.35
N ARG A 4 32.35 -28.74 -36.21
CA ARG A 4 31.02 -28.31 -35.80
C ARG A 4 30.21 -29.55 -35.42
N PRO A 5 29.49 -29.55 -34.28
CA PRO A 5 28.70 -30.70 -33.89
C PRO A 5 27.62 -30.98 -34.96
N HIS A 6 27.59 -32.23 -35.45
CA HIS A 6 26.58 -32.70 -36.39
C HIS A 6 25.20 -32.66 -35.72
N PHE A 7 24.36 -31.75 -36.18
CA PHE A 7 22.97 -31.66 -35.74
C PHE A 7 22.20 -32.88 -36.26
N ARG A 8 21.96 -33.86 -35.38
CA ARG A 8 21.05 -34.99 -35.68
C ARG A 8 19.62 -34.55 -35.39
N LYS A 9 18.70 -34.83 -36.32
CA LYS A 9 17.27 -34.64 -36.06
C LYS A 9 16.83 -35.58 -34.93
N PRO A 10 16.13 -35.08 -33.90
CA PRO A 10 15.63 -35.93 -32.83
C PRO A 10 14.72 -37.03 -33.40
N THR A 11 14.82 -38.22 -32.82
CA THR A 11 13.98 -39.36 -33.15
C THR A 11 12.54 -39.14 -32.65
N GLU A 12 11.58 -39.86 -33.22
CA GLU A 12 10.19 -39.80 -32.76
C GLU A 12 10.03 -40.17 -31.27
N ALA A 13 10.87 -41.08 -30.77
CA ALA A 13 10.91 -41.45 -29.36
C ALA A 13 11.35 -40.28 -28.45
N GLU A 14 12.40 -39.54 -28.86
CA GLU A 14 12.89 -38.35 -28.13
C GLU A 14 11.85 -37.22 -28.15
N HIS A 15 11.14 -37.03 -29.27
CA HIS A 15 10.02 -36.09 -29.33
C HIS A 15 8.86 -36.50 -28.40
N ALA A 16 8.52 -37.78 -28.35
CA ALA A 16 7.46 -38.30 -27.48
C ALA A 16 7.84 -38.22 -25.99
N GLU A 17 9.11 -38.35 -25.65
CA GLU A 17 9.63 -38.18 -24.29
C GLU A 17 9.63 -36.70 -23.86
N ALA A 18 10.15 -35.80 -24.69
CA ALA A 18 10.10 -34.36 -24.44
C ALA A 18 8.66 -33.84 -24.26
N ALA A 19 7.72 -34.34 -25.08
CA ALA A 19 6.31 -33.99 -24.95
C ALA A 19 5.67 -34.52 -23.66
N ARG A 20 6.08 -35.70 -23.17
CA ARG A 20 5.63 -36.24 -21.88
C ARG A 20 6.14 -35.41 -20.71
N GLN A 21 7.42 -35.04 -20.74
CA GLN A 21 8.05 -34.24 -19.69
C GLN A 21 7.45 -32.82 -19.63
N ALA A 22 7.24 -32.18 -20.78
CA ALA A 22 6.57 -30.88 -20.85
C ALA A 22 5.13 -30.90 -20.31
N ARG A 23 4.40 -32.01 -20.48
CA ARG A 23 3.06 -32.19 -19.89
C ARG A 23 3.13 -32.33 -18.38
N GLN A 24 4.05 -33.13 -17.84
CA GLN A 24 4.25 -33.28 -16.41
C GLN A 24 4.61 -31.94 -15.74
N ASP A 25 5.52 -31.17 -16.35
CA ASP A 25 5.89 -29.83 -15.86
C ASP A 25 4.72 -28.84 -15.89
N ARG A 26 3.84 -28.95 -16.89
CA ARG A 26 2.62 -28.12 -16.97
C ARG A 26 1.63 -28.49 -15.87
N TYR A 27 1.41 -29.77 -15.61
CA TYR A 27 0.53 -30.25 -14.53
C TYR A 27 1.08 -29.85 -13.16
N ALA A 28 2.39 -29.97 -12.92
CA ALA A 28 3.02 -29.54 -11.68
C ALA A 28 2.86 -28.02 -11.46
N ARG A 29 3.04 -27.21 -12.52
CA ARG A 29 2.82 -25.75 -12.47
C ARG A 29 1.36 -25.37 -12.24
N GLN A 30 0.41 -26.09 -12.84
CA GLN A 30 -1.03 -25.84 -12.63
C GLN A 30 -1.48 -26.22 -11.21
N ARG A 31 -0.98 -27.33 -10.67
CA ARG A 31 -1.26 -27.75 -9.29
C ARG A 31 -0.66 -26.80 -8.27
N SER A 32 0.56 -26.31 -8.49
CA SER A 32 1.17 -25.30 -7.62
C SER A 32 0.51 -23.92 -7.75
N ALA A 33 -0.02 -23.57 -8.92
CA ALA A 33 -0.84 -22.37 -9.07
C ALA A 33 -2.19 -22.49 -8.33
N GLY A 34 -2.89 -23.62 -8.46
CA GLY A 34 -4.15 -23.88 -7.76
C GLY A 34 -4.01 -23.88 -6.23
N GLY A 35 -2.92 -24.48 -5.72
CA GLY A 35 -2.62 -24.46 -4.29
C GLY A 35 -2.28 -23.06 -3.75
N ARG A 36 -1.63 -22.22 -4.55
CA ARG A 36 -1.34 -20.82 -4.18
C ARG A 36 -2.58 -19.95 -4.12
N ILE A 37 -3.49 -20.12 -5.08
CA ILE A 37 -4.77 -19.38 -5.10
C ILE A 37 -5.59 -19.74 -3.85
N ALA A 38 -5.75 -21.03 -3.55
CA ALA A 38 -6.48 -21.46 -2.36
C ALA A 38 -5.84 -20.97 -1.04
N ALA A 39 -4.51 -20.91 -0.97
CA ALA A 39 -3.81 -20.37 0.18
C ALA A 39 -4.01 -18.84 0.33
N LEU A 40 -4.07 -18.12 -0.78
CA LEU A 40 -4.34 -16.68 -0.78
C LEU A 40 -5.79 -16.39 -0.37
N ASP A 41 -6.76 -17.18 -0.85
CA ASP A 41 -8.16 -17.06 -0.46
C ASP A 41 -8.34 -17.32 1.05
N LYS A 42 -7.61 -18.30 1.59
CA LYS A 42 -7.59 -18.56 3.04
C LYS A 42 -7.02 -17.38 3.82
N LEU A 43 -5.89 -16.80 3.38
CA LEU A 43 -5.31 -15.61 4.00
C LEU A 43 -6.31 -14.45 3.96
N HIS A 44 -6.96 -14.22 2.82
CA HIS A 44 -7.98 -13.17 2.67
C HIS A 44 -9.08 -13.34 3.72
N ALA A 45 -9.65 -14.54 3.85
CA ALA A 45 -10.72 -14.79 4.83
C ALA A 45 -10.27 -14.46 6.26
N GLN A 46 -9.07 -14.89 6.66
CA GLN A 46 -8.52 -14.57 7.99
C GLN A 46 -8.37 -13.06 8.21
N LEU A 47 -7.83 -12.34 7.21
CA LEU A 47 -7.66 -10.89 7.32
C LEU A 47 -8.99 -10.12 7.36
N VAL A 48 -10.05 -10.65 6.74
CA VAL A 48 -11.40 -10.07 6.85
C VAL A 48 -11.95 -10.24 8.26
N ASP A 49 -11.79 -11.42 8.85
CA ASP A 49 -12.23 -11.68 10.22
C ASP A 49 -11.46 -10.80 11.21
N ASP A 50 -10.13 -10.68 11.05
CA ASP A 50 -9.29 -9.81 11.87
C ASP A 50 -9.66 -8.33 11.71
N ALA A 51 -9.99 -7.88 10.49
CA ALA A 51 -10.43 -6.50 10.26
C ALA A 51 -11.74 -6.19 11.00
N GLN A 52 -12.70 -7.13 11.04
CA GLN A 52 -13.94 -6.97 11.81
C GLN A 52 -13.66 -6.90 13.32
N LEU A 53 -12.76 -7.76 13.82
CA LEU A 53 -12.37 -7.75 15.23
C LEU A 53 -11.64 -6.45 15.61
N TYR A 54 -10.86 -5.87 14.71
CA TYR A 54 -10.20 -4.57 14.90
C TYR A 54 -11.18 -3.38 15.00
N GLU A 55 -12.38 -3.50 14.42
CA GLU A 55 -13.41 -2.47 14.52
C GLU A 55 -14.16 -2.49 15.87
N SER A 56 -13.86 -3.44 16.77
CA SER A 56 -14.43 -3.47 18.12
C SER A 56 -14.03 -2.26 18.97
N ASP A 57 -14.87 -1.90 19.94
CA ASP A 57 -14.55 -0.85 20.92
C ASP A 57 -13.58 -1.33 22.02
N GLU A 58 -13.26 -2.63 22.04
CA GLU A 58 -12.37 -3.23 23.04
C GLU A 58 -10.91 -3.20 22.58
N LEU A 59 -10.07 -2.47 23.32
CA LEU A 59 -8.64 -2.35 23.00
C LEU A 59 -7.88 -3.67 23.01
N GLN A 60 -8.41 -4.72 23.63
CA GLN A 60 -7.79 -6.05 23.64
C GLN A 60 -8.07 -6.77 22.32
N ASP A 61 -9.33 -6.84 21.91
CA ASP A 61 -9.75 -7.37 20.61
C ASP A 61 -8.99 -6.71 19.44
N GLN A 62 -8.77 -5.40 19.51
CA GLN A 62 -7.97 -4.68 18.52
C GLN A 62 -6.51 -5.13 18.45
N ARG A 63 -5.90 -5.48 19.59
CA ARG A 63 -4.52 -5.99 19.64
C ARG A 63 -4.45 -7.40 19.13
N ASP A 64 -5.41 -8.23 19.52
CA ASP A 64 -5.51 -9.62 19.09
C ASP A 64 -5.69 -9.69 17.57
N ALA A 65 -6.56 -8.84 17.00
CA ALA A 65 -6.72 -8.67 15.56
C ALA A 65 -5.40 -8.32 14.85
N VAL A 66 -4.63 -7.37 15.38
CA VAL A 66 -3.32 -7.00 14.79
C VAL A 66 -2.32 -8.14 14.89
N ALA A 67 -2.26 -8.83 16.02
CA ALA A 67 -1.38 -9.96 16.22
C ALA A 67 -1.73 -11.12 15.28
N HIS A 68 -3.01 -11.48 15.20
CA HIS A 68 -3.52 -12.54 14.33
C HIS A 68 -3.28 -12.22 12.86
N ALA A 69 -3.52 -10.99 12.41
CA ALA A 69 -3.27 -10.59 11.03
C ALA A 69 -1.80 -10.72 10.63
N LEU A 70 -0.88 -10.27 11.50
CA LEU A 70 0.56 -10.39 11.26
C LEU A 70 1.03 -11.86 11.24
N LEU A 71 0.49 -12.68 12.14
CA LEU A 71 0.75 -14.12 12.17
C LEU A 71 0.24 -14.81 10.89
N ALA A 72 -0.98 -14.50 10.46
CA ALA A 72 -1.57 -15.07 9.24
C ALA A 72 -0.74 -14.75 8.00
N VAL A 73 -0.27 -13.50 7.87
CA VAL A 73 0.63 -13.09 6.78
C VAL A 73 1.97 -13.83 6.86
N ALA A 74 2.57 -13.92 8.06
CA ALA A 74 3.83 -14.62 8.25
C ALA A 74 3.72 -16.12 7.90
N ASP A 75 2.65 -16.79 8.32
CA ASP A 75 2.37 -18.19 8.00
C ASP A 75 2.15 -18.42 6.51
N PHE A 76 1.42 -17.52 5.84
CA PHE A 76 1.26 -17.57 4.39
C PHE A 76 2.61 -17.44 3.67
N LEU A 77 3.42 -16.45 4.03
CA LEU A 77 4.74 -16.23 3.41
C LEU A 77 5.69 -17.42 3.68
N LYS A 78 5.67 -17.97 4.89
CA LYS A 78 6.42 -19.18 5.24
C LYS A 78 6.02 -20.36 4.35
N ALA A 79 4.71 -20.55 4.12
CA ALA A 79 4.19 -21.58 3.21
C ALA A 79 4.61 -21.35 1.74
N GLN A 80 4.91 -20.10 1.35
CA GLN A 80 5.50 -19.79 0.04
C GLN A 80 7.04 -19.96 -0.01
N GLY A 81 7.67 -20.41 1.08
CA GLY A 81 9.11 -20.69 1.13
C GLY A 81 9.98 -19.51 1.57
N PHE A 82 9.41 -18.47 2.17
CA PHE A 82 10.18 -17.36 2.73
C PHE A 82 10.96 -17.84 3.97
N ALA A 83 12.22 -17.40 4.09
CA ALA A 83 13.08 -17.78 5.21
C ALA A 83 12.61 -17.12 6.52
N ASN A 84 12.73 -17.81 7.66
CA ASN A 84 12.31 -17.25 8.96
C ASN A 84 12.95 -15.88 9.28
N ALA A 85 14.20 -15.65 8.83
CA ALA A 85 14.88 -14.37 9.02
C ALA A 85 14.16 -13.20 8.33
N THR A 86 13.51 -13.43 7.19
CA THR A 86 12.74 -12.39 6.48
C THR A 86 11.37 -12.15 7.10
N LEU A 87 10.89 -13.07 7.95
CA LEU A 87 9.63 -12.94 8.69
C LEU A 87 9.80 -12.28 10.06
N ALA A 88 11.02 -12.20 10.58
CA ALA A 88 11.31 -11.63 11.90
C ALA A 88 10.73 -10.21 12.12
N PRO A 89 10.74 -9.29 11.13
CA PRO A 89 10.10 -7.98 11.29
C PRO A 89 8.58 -8.04 11.47
N LEU A 90 7.89 -9.05 10.92
CA LEU A 90 6.45 -9.26 11.12
C LEU A 90 6.15 -9.85 12.50
N MET A 91 7.06 -10.67 13.03
CA MET A 91 6.92 -11.32 14.33
C MET A 91 7.26 -10.40 15.51
N ARG A 92 8.08 -9.36 15.30
CA ARG A 92 8.52 -8.45 16.38
C ARG A 92 7.36 -7.67 17.01
N PRO A 93 6.41 -7.07 16.26
CA PRO A 93 5.21 -6.46 16.84
C PRO A 93 4.33 -7.45 17.59
N VAL A 94 4.17 -8.68 17.08
CA VAL A 94 3.39 -9.74 17.74
C VAL A 94 3.98 -10.04 19.12
N ALA A 95 5.30 -10.22 19.20
CA ALA A 95 6.00 -10.42 20.47
C ALA A 95 5.82 -9.23 21.42
N ALA A 96 5.89 -8.00 20.92
CA ALA A 96 5.68 -6.79 21.73
C ALA A 96 4.25 -6.67 22.28
N LEU A 97 3.25 -7.11 21.51
CA LEU A 97 1.85 -7.16 21.97
C LEU A 97 1.68 -8.19 23.10
N ALA A 98 2.26 -9.39 22.96
CA ALA A 98 2.23 -10.41 24.00
C ALA A 98 3.01 -10.01 25.27
N GLU A 99 4.18 -9.38 25.13
CA GLU A 99 4.96 -8.86 26.26
C GLU A 99 4.17 -7.80 27.05
N ARG A 100 3.37 -6.98 26.36
CA ARG A 100 2.53 -5.97 27.01
C ARG A 100 1.47 -6.60 27.92
N GLU A 101 0.91 -7.75 27.56
CA GLU A 101 -0.03 -8.49 28.43
C GLU A 101 0.64 -8.94 29.74
N ASN A 102 1.95 -9.18 29.68
CA ASN A 102 2.78 -9.51 30.83
C ASN A 102 3.33 -8.27 31.57
N ASN A 103 2.78 -7.07 31.30
CA ASN A 103 3.26 -5.78 31.82
C ASN A 103 4.73 -5.46 31.48
N SER A 104 5.29 -6.13 30.46
CA SER A 104 6.62 -5.86 29.94
C SER A 104 6.52 -4.83 28.81
N LEU A 105 7.29 -3.75 28.90
CA LEU A 105 7.30 -2.69 27.90
C LEU A 105 8.41 -2.94 26.88
N ASP A 106 8.05 -3.18 25.63
CA ASP A 106 9.03 -3.22 24.54
C ASP A 106 9.51 -1.81 24.20
N LEU A 107 10.79 -1.54 24.48
CA LEU A 107 11.42 -0.23 24.24
C LEU A 107 11.40 0.19 22.77
N MET A 108 11.33 -0.76 21.82
CA MET A 108 11.20 -0.46 20.40
C MET A 108 9.88 0.27 20.10
N PHE A 109 8.80 -0.08 20.80
CA PHE A 109 7.46 0.49 20.61
C PHE A 109 7.09 1.55 21.66
N ALA A 110 7.81 1.59 22.79
CA ALA A 110 7.52 2.47 23.92
C ALA A 110 8.36 3.76 23.97
N GLN A 111 9.32 3.98 23.07
CA GLN A 111 10.24 5.12 23.14
C GLN A 111 9.50 6.47 22.94
N ARG A 112 9.08 7.10 24.05
CA ARG A 112 8.57 8.48 24.07
C ARG A 112 9.73 9.44 23.78
N ALA A 113 9.77 9.97 22.57
CA ALA A 113 10.61 11.14 22.26
C ALA A 113 10.10 12.35 23.06
N ARG A 114 10.84 12.75 24.11
CA ARG A 114 10.65 14.04 24.78
C ARG A 114 11.25 15.15 23.93
N GLY A 115 10.48 16.22 23.71
CA GLY A 115 10.96 17.51 23.20
C GLY A 115 10.91 17.69 21.68
N GLY A 116 9.72 17.89 21.13
CA GLY A 116 9.51 18.20 19.70
C GLY A 116 8.05 18.01 19.32
N ARG A 117 7.57 18.71 18.28
CA ARG A 117 6.23 18.50 17.71
C ARG A 117 6.00 17.00 17.51
N PRO A 118 4.79 16.45 17.76
CA PRO A 118 4.51 15.05 17.49
C PRO A 118 4.96 14.70 16.07
N LYS A 119 5.77 13.64 15.92
CA LYS A 119 6.10 13.12 14.59
C LYS A 119 4.80 12.78 13.86
N ALA A 120 4.77 12.99 12.54
CA ALA A 120 3.62 12.67 11.72
C ALA A 120 3.18 11.23 11.98
N THR A 121 1.88 11.04 12.18
CA THR A 121 1.29 9.72 12.40
C THR A 121 1.20 8.96 11.07
N LEU A 122 0.97 7.64 11.13
CA LEU A 122 0.73 6.86 9.92
C LEU A 122 -0.51 7.38 9.15
N ALA A 123 -1.55 7.83 9.86
CA ALA A 123 -2.73 8.47 9.28
C ALA A 123 -2.37 9.79 8.55
N ASP A 124 -1.44 10.58 9.10
CA ASP A 124 -0.94 11.80 8.42
C ASP A 124 -0.20 11.44 7.12
N HIS A 125 0.59 10.37 7.14
CA HIS A 125 1.31 9.88 5.96
C HIS A 125 0.37 9.29 4.90
N GLU A 126 -0.63 8.50 5.30
CA GLU A 126 -1.70 8.00 4.43
C GLU A 126 -2.42 9.16 3.75
N ARG A 127 -2.88 10.14 4.53
CA ARG A 127 -3.57 11.33 4.00
C ARG A 127 -2.68 12.12 3.04
N THR A 128 -1.42 12.33 3.39
CA THR A 128 -0.45 13.04 2.54
C THR A 128 -0.26 12.29 1.21
N GLY A 129 -0.10 10.97 1.26
CA GLY A 129 0.04 10.13 0.07
C GLY A 129 -1.19 10.18 -0.84
N ILE A 130 -2.40 10.11 -0.27
CA ILE A 130 -3.66 10.21 -1.03
C ILE A 130 -3.80 11.57 -1.71
N LEU A 131 -3.55 12.67 -0.98
CA LEU A 131 -3.64 14.02 -1.52
C LEU A 131 -2.63 14.23 -2.66
N ALA A 132 -1.39 13.76 -2.49
CA ALA A 132 -0.35 13.84 -3.51
C ALA A 132 -0.75 13.06 -4.77
N ALA A 133 -1.24 11.82 -4.60
CA ALA A 133 -1.64 10.95 -5.69
C ALA A 133 -2.81 11.51 -6.50
N LEU A 134 -3.86 12.03 -5.83
CA LEU A 134 -5.01 12.61 -6.51
C LEU A 134 -4.63 13.91 -7.22
N ALA A 135 -3.76 14.73 -6.62
CA ALA A 135 -3.26 15.94 -7.25
C ALA A 135 -2.44 15.62 -8.52
N GLU A 136 -1.55 14.62 -8.46
CA GLU A 136 -0.77 14.17 -9.62
C GLU A 136 -1.68 13.52 -10.69
N GLY A 137 -2.65 12.70 -10.28
CA GLY A 137 -3.65 12.11 -11.17
C GLY A 137 -4.46 13.16 -11.93
N TRP A 138 -4.92 14.20 -11.23
CA TRP A 138 -5.62 15.33 -11.83
C TRP A 138 -4.77 16.08 -12.87
N LEU A 139 -3.53 16.40 -12.52
CA LEU A 139 -2.62 17.10 -13.42
C LEU A 139 -2.35 16.32 -14.71
N ARG A 140 -2.17 15.00 -14.63
CA ARG A 140 -1.90 14.16 -15.80
C ARG A 140 -3.10 13.90 -16.69
N THR A 141 -4.30 13.93 -16.12
CA THR A 141 -5.55 13.75 -16.88
C THR A 141 -6.04 15.04 -17.55
N HIS A 142 -5.49 16.19 -17.15
CA HIS A 142 -5.81 17.50 -17.73
C HIS A 142 -4.57 18.20 -18.32
N PRO A 143 -3.80 17.56 -19.23
CA PRO A 143 -2.56 18.13 -19.75
C PRO A 143 -2.80 19.31 -20.72
N GLY A 144 -3.96 19.35 -21.39
CA GLY A 144 -4.25 20.26 -22.50
C GLY A 144 -5.06 21.52 -22.16
N ASP A 145 -5.49 21.71 -20.90
CA ASP A 145 -6.18 22.94 -20.53
C ASP A 145 -5.17 24.09 -20.45
N ASP A 146 -5.53 25.27 -20.99
CA ASP A 146 -4.80 26.55 -20.91
C ASP A 146 -4.55 27.04 -19.46
N MET A 147 -5.04 26.28 -18.48
CA MET A 147 -4.90 26.53 -17.06
C MET A 147 -3.45 26.26 -16.60
N THR A 148 -2.93 27.16 -15.76
CA THR A 148 -1.65 26.91 -15.08
C THR A 148 -1.76 25.72 -14.14
N GLN A 149 -0.63 25.11 -13.77
CA GLN A 149 -0.61 24.03 -12.77
C GLN A 149 -1.26 24.46 -11.44
N SER A 150 -1.05 25.71 -11.03
CA SER A 150 -1.69 26.32 -9.85
C SER A 150 -3.22 26.32 -9.96
N ASP A 151 -3.75 26.69 -11.14
CA ASP A 151 -5.19 26.73 -11.38
C ASP A 151 -5.78 25.32 -11.40
N LYS A 152 -5.07 24.35 -12.00
CA LYS A 152 -5.45 22.93 -12.01
C LYS A 152 -5.50 22.38 -10.58
N LEU A 153 -4.50 22.65 -9.75
CA LEU A 153 -4.49 22.24 -8.34
C LEU A 153 -5.59 22.93 -7.52
N SER A 154 -5.89 24.20 -7.82
CA SER A 154 -7.01 24.91 -7.19
C SER A 154 -8.36 24.27 -7.56
N ALA A 155 -8.53 23.86 -8.82
CA ALA A 155 -9.72 23.14 -9.28
C ALA A 155 -9.83 21.76 -8.61
N ALA A 156 -8.73 21.02 -8.50
CA ALA A 156 -8.68 19.73 -7.79
C ALA A 156 -9.09 19.89 -6.32
N ALA A 157 -8.51 20.86 -5.61
CA ALA A 157 -8.83 21.13 -4.21
C ALA A 157 -10.33 21.46 -4.02
N ARG A 158 -10.93 22.23 -4.93
CA ARG A 158 -12.37 22.53 -4.90
C ARG A 158 -13.25 21.29 -5.12
N LYS A 159 -12.75 20.26 -5.80
CA LYS A 159 -13.46 19.00 -6.03
C LYS A 159 -13.29 18.01 -4.88
N MET A 160 -12.23 18.11 -4.08
CA MET A 160 -11.98 17.29 -2.88
C MET A 160 -12.81 17.78 -1.69
N LYS A 161 -14.12 17.51 -1.73
CA LYS A 161 -15.06 17.83 -0.65
C LYS A 161 -15.55 16.55 0.03
N GLY A 162 -16.10 16.70 1.23
CA GLY A 162 -16.75 15.63 1.98
C GLY A 162 -16.10 15.37 3.33
N ARG A 163 -16.67 14.45 4.12
CA ARG A 163 -16.27 14.17 5.51
C ARG A 163 -14.78 13.86 5.64
N TRP A 164 -14.24 13.07 4.70
CA TRP A 164 -12.84 12.64 4.74
C TRP A 164 -11.90 13.79 4.39
N PHE A 165 -12.18 14.51 3.30
CA PHE A 165 -11.30 15.57 2.80
C PHE A 165 -11.38 16.84 3.63
N GLY A 166 -12.54 17.17 4.19
CA GLY A 166 -12.76 18.46 4.85
C GLY A 166 -12.52 19.62 3.88
N THR A 167 -11.76 20.62 4.33
CA THR A 167 -11.38 21.77 3.50
C THR A 167 -9.95 21.59 3.00
N VAL A 168 -9.81 21.10 1.77
CA VAL A 168 -8.51 20.99 1.09
C VAL A 168 -8.18 22.29 0.36
N THR A 169 -6.95 22.76 0.47
CA THR A 169 -6.45 23.95 -0.24
C THR A 169 -5.39 23.58 -1.29
N ARG A 170 -5.18 24.47 -2.27
CA ARG A 170 -4.09 24.34 -3.26
C ARG A 170 -2.74 24.13 -2.58
N ALA A 171 -2.43 24.93 -1.56
CA ALA A 171 -1.17 24.86 -0.83
C ALA A 171 -0.96 23.49 -0.18
N GLN A 172 -2.01 22.87 0.37
CA GLN A 172 -1.92 21.52 0.94
C GLN A 172 -1.61 20.47 -0.14
N LEU A 173 -2.16 20.60 -1.35
CA LEU A 173 -1.84 19.70 -2.47
C LEU A 173 -0.41 19.89 -2.97
N GLU A 174 0.06 21.14 -3.06
CA GLU A 174 1.45 21.45 -3.41
C GLU A 174 2.42 20.86 -2.38
N THR A 175 2.17 21.10 -1.09
CA THR A 175 2.98 20.56 0.00
C THR A 175 2.95 19.03 0.01
N ALA A 176 1.79 18.41 -0.17
CA ALA A 176 1.71 16.95 -0.18
C ALA A 176 2.52 16.33 -1.35
N ARG A 177 2.44 16.93 -2.54
CA ARG A 177 3.23 16.50 -3.70
C ARG A 177 4.72 16.66 -3.46
N GLU A 178 5.14 17.81 -2.94
CA GLU A 178 6.55 18.09 -2.64
C GLU A 178 7.11 17.10 -1.63
N LEU A 179 6.42 16.93 -0.50
CA LEU A 179 6.82 15.99 0.55
C LEU A 179 6.97 14.58 -0.02
N VAL A 180 5.95 14.05 -0.71
CA VAL A 180 6.02 12.71 -1.31
C VAL A 180 7.15 12.57 -2.31
N SER A 181 7.48 13.62 -3.07
CA SER A 181 8.57 13.58 -4.07
C SER A 181 9.97 13.52 -3.46
N GLN A 182 10.14 14.02 -2.24
CA GLN A 182 11.41 14.04 -1.51
C GLN A 182 11.64 12.75 -0.70
N GLU A 183 10.59 11.98 -0.44
CA GLU A 183 10.65 10.77 0.39
C GLU A 183 11.18 9.55 -0.37
N ALA A 184 11.79 8.62 0.36
CA ALA A 184 12.19 7.33 -0.18
C ALA A 184 10.97 6.48 -0.61
N LYS A 185 11.14 5.55 -1.56
CA LYS A 185 10.03 4.74 -2.11
C LYS A 185 9.32 3.86 -1.07
N ASP A 186 10.04 3.46 -0.03
CA ASP A 186 9.54 2.66 1.09
C ASP A 186 8.94 3.51 2.22
N HIS A 187 9.02 4.84 2.14
CA HIS A 187 8.37 5.73 3.08
C HIS A 187 6.84 5.59 2.99
N PRO A 188 6.09 5.55 4.11
CA PRO A 188 4.65 5.30 4.09
C PRO A 188 3.87 6.25 3.17
N ALA A 189 4.20 7.55 3.17
CA ALA A 189 3.52 8.51 2.32
C ALA A 189 3.76 8.26 0.82
N ALA A 190 4.98 7.86 0.44
CA ALA A 190 5.33 7.56 -0.95
C ALA A 190 4.73 6.22 -1.42
N SER A 191 4.69 5.23 -0.53
CA SER A 191 4.02 3.94 -0.76
C SER A 191 2.53 4.13 -1.00
N HIS A 192 1.84 4.87 -0.12
CA HIS A 192 0.43 5.20 -0.30
C HIS A 192 0.18 6.01 -1.57
N ALA A 193 1.02 7.01 -1.87
CA ALA A 193 0.89 7.79 -3.08
C ALA A 193 0.99 6.91 -4.35
N THR A 194 1.96 5.99 -4.38
CA THR A 194 2.15 5.06 -5.50
C THR A 194 0.94 4.15 -5.69
N MET A 195 0.45 3.55 -4.60
CA MET A 195 -0.72 2.67 -4.62
C MET A 195 -1.97 3.40 -5.13
N VAL A 196 -2.27 4.58 -4.55
CA VAL A 196 -3.46 5.36 -4.89
C VAL A 196 -3.35 5.93 -6.30
N TYR A 197 -2.17 6.35 -6.74
CA TYR A 197 -1.94 6.82 -8.10
C TYR A 197 -2.17 5.70 -9.12
N GLY A 198 -1.67 4.48 -8.86
CA GLY A 198 -1.94 3.33 -9.72
C GLY A 198 -3.44 2.98 -9.81
N TRP A 199 -4.17 3.15 -8.71
CA TRP A 199 -5.62 2.99 -8.72
C TRP A 199 -6.34 4.11 -9.49
N PHE A 200 -5.89 5.37 -9.35
CA PHE A 200 -6.40 6.49 -10.14
C PHE A 200 -6.24 6.24 -11.64
N VAL A 201 -5.04 5.81 -12.09
CA VAL A 201 -4.76 5.52 -13.50
C VAL A 201 -5.70 4.44 -14.04
N ARG A 202 -5.87 3.32 -13.33
CA ARG A 202 -6.82 2.26 -13.71
C ARG A 202 -8.26 2.77 -13.79
N THR A 203 -8.65 3.65 -12.86
CA THR A 203 -9.99 4.25 -12.86
C THR A 203 -10.18 5.16 -14.07
N ALA A 204 -9.17 5.94 -14.44
CA ALA A 204 -9.19 6.76 -15.64
C ALA A 204 -9.23 5.93 -16.93
N GLU A 205 -8.52 4.81 -16.98
CA GLU A 205 -8.57 3.87 -18.11
C GLU A 205 -9.96 3.23 -18.28
N MET A 206 -10.64 2.88 -17.18
CA MET A 206 -11.94 2.21 -17.23
C MET A 206 -13.12 3.17 -17.43
N PHE A 207 -13.10 4.33 -16.78
CA PHE A 207 -14.26 5.23 -16.70
C PHE A 207 -14.04 6.59 -17.39
N GLY A 208 -12.83 6.83 -17.91
CA GLY A 208 -12.43 8.10 -18.51
C GLY A 208 -11.83 9.08 -17.50
N ALA A 209 -10.98 9.97 -18.01
CA ALA A 209 -10.27 11.01 -17.25
C ALA A 209 -11.23 11.89 -16.41
N ASP A 210 -12.35 12.31 -17.00
CA ASP A 210 -13.32 13.21 -16.36
C ASP A 210 -14.03 12.56 -15.16
N ASN A 211 -14.21 11.24 -15.19
CA ASN A 211 -14.92 10.48 -14.15
C ASN A 211 -13.99 9.91 -13.08
N ALA A 212 -12.71 9.71 -13.38
CA ALA A 212 -11.77 9.11 -12.43
C ALA A 212 -11.67 9.90 -11.12
N PHE A 213 -11.49 11.21 -11.22
CA PHE A 213 -11.36 12.06 -10.05
C PHE A 213 -12.60 12.08 -9.14
N PRO A 214 -13.84 12.32 -9.63
CA PRO A 214 -15.01 12.27 -8.77
C PRO A 214 -15.29 10.86 -8.21
N ILE A 215 -14.99 9.78 -8.94
CA ILE A 215 -15.11 8.40 -8.42
C ILE A 215 -14.18 8.20 -7.22
N MET A 216 -12.91 8.61 -7.34
CA MET A 216 -11.93 8.46 -6.26
C MET A 216 -12.32 9.31 -5.05
N VAL A 217 -12.72 10.56 -5.25
CA VAL A 217 -13.20 11.44 -4.17
C VAL A 217 -14.42 10.85 -3.46
N ARG A 218 -15.37 10.30 -4.21
CA ARG A 218 -16.53 9.62 -3.64
C ARG A 218 -16.11 8.42 -2.81
N PHE A 219 -15.26 7.55 -3.34
CA PHE A 219 -14.79 6.38 -2.63
C PHE A 219 -14.17 6.73 -1.27
N PHE A 220 -13.27 7.72 -1.22
CA PHE A 220 -12.61 8.11 0.03
C PHE A 220 -13.58 8.73 1.06
N ASN A 221 -14.72 9.26 0.62
CA ASN A 221 -15.76 9.73 1.54
C ASN A 221 -16.71 8.61 1.99
N ASP A 222 -16.96 7.62 1.13
CA ASP A 222 -17.91 6.53 1.37
C ASP A 222 -17.24 5.36 2.12
N GLN A 223 -15.93 5.18 2.00
CA GLN A 223 -15.18 4.11 2.67
C GLN A 223 -14.44 4.60 3.91
N LYS A 224 -14.46 3.79 4.98
CA LYS A 224 -13.54 3.97 6.11
C LYS A 224 -12.14 3.59 5.67
N MET A 225 -11.22 4.54 5.73
CA MET A 225 -9.80 4.27 5.47
C MET A 225 -9.17 3.48 6.62
N PRO A 226 -8.26 2.53 6.33
CA PRO A 226 -7.76 1.55 7.29
C PRO A 226 -7.03 2.16 8.50
N PHE A 227 -6.48 3.38 8.39
CA PHE A 227 -5.80 4.04 9.50
C PHE A 227 -6.61 5.16 10.16
N GLY A 228 -7.94 5.19 9.95
CA GLY A 228 -8.84 6.08 10.68
C GLY A 228 -8.63 7.57 10.37
N ALA A 229 -7.92 7.94 9.30
CA ALA A 229 -7.98 9.29 8.78
C ALA A 229 -9.44 9.55 8.36
N GLY A 230 -10.23 10.22 9.20
CA GLY A 230 -11.67 10.19 8.94
C GLY A 230 -12.60 10.95 9.88
N GLU A 231 -12.11 11.72 10.85
CA GLU A 231 -12.95 12.67 11.59
C GLU A 231 -12.16 13.93 11.97
N GLY A 232 -12.12 14.92 11.07
CA GLY A 232 -11.88 16.32 11.47
C GLY A 232 -10.54 16.69 12.14
N GLY A 233 -9.49 15.88 12.00
CA GLY A 233 -8.18 16.17 12.58
C GLY A 233 -7.40 17.26 11.82
N ILE A 234 -7.37 18.46 12.38
CA ILE A 234 -6.62 19.68 11.97
C ILE A 234 -5.33 19.37 11.17
N LEU A 235 -5.33 19.72 9.87
CA LEU A 235 -4.10 19.97 9.12
C LEU A 235 -3.40 21.20 9.72
N LYS A 236 -2.51 21.00 10.70
CA LYS A 236 -1.49 22.01 10.98
C LYS A 236 -0.51 21.93 9.82
N THR A 237 -0.68 22.83 8.85
CA THR A 237 0.25 23.07 7.74
C THR A 237 1.68 22.79 8.22
N PRO A 238 2.44 21.90 7.56
CA PRO A 238 3.87 21.82 7.80
C PRO A 238 4.41 23.24 7.64
N ARG A 239 5.23 23.71 8.59
CA ARG A 239 6.11 24.81 8.23
C ARG A 239 6.99 24.22 7.14
N VAL A 240 6.88 24.74 5.92
CA VAL A 240 8.02 24.74 5.01
C VAL A 240 9.10 25.38 5.86
N SER A 241 10.08 24.58 6.31
CA SER A 241 11.22 25.15 7.01
C SER A 241 11.73 26.27 6.11
N PRO A 242 11.93 27.50 6.61
CA PRO A 242 12.87 28.36 5.94
C PRO A 242 14.13 27.53 5.82
N THR A 243 14.72 27.48 4.64
CA THR A 243 16.15 27.27 4.53
C THR A 243 16.81 28.14 5.61
N GLU A 244 17.29 27.51 6.68
CA GLU A 244 18.33 28.09 7.53
C GLU A 244 19.63 27.60 6.87
N ASP A 245 19.98 28.15 5.69
CA ASP A 245 20.76 29.38 5.44
C ASP A 245 22.20 29.30 5.93
N SER A 246 23.11 29.66 5.01
CA SER A 246 24.41 30.31 5.27
C SER A 246 25.52 29.52 5.96
#